data_AF-A0A662A5S9-F1
#
_entry.id   AF-A0A662A5S9-F1
#
_cell.length_a   1.000
_cell.length_b   1.000
_cell.length_c   1.000
_cell.angle_alpha   90.00
_cell.angle_beta   90.00
_cell.angle_gamma   90.00
#
_symmetry.space_group_name_H-M   'P 1'
#
loop_
_entity.id
_entity.type
_entity.pdbx_description
1 polymer ?
#
loop_
_entity_poly.entity_id
_entity_poly.type
_entity_poly.pdbx_seq_one_letter_code
_entity_poly.pdbx_strand_id
1 'polypeptide(L)'
;MFHKFIEIANKYIYSKNQTKIKKTIIMKKTTLFYLAAFVLLSFSNMESRAQNMVFNGDLELWDDANTPTGWDKTENITQESVIVHGGTYSAKQQAGTKDLMQNISGITAGETVTINYYFLDNDDDARSRIWSYWLNGSSTISENAAELRPGTYSSNSPDWQEYSVTLTAPANADGFRFEVRTYNTNAGSGFIYYDDFSVEQGGVVALNANFSADGTLVPVGSTVSFTDQTAGGETPYSYSWDFDGDGTEDATTQNPSFQYNTAGTYTVSLEVTDDLSAVDTETKTDYITVYVATPVSDIATLRAGVIGNQYTLSNEVILTFQQSYRNQKYIEDATAAILIDDAPNGNFNPGLIT
;
A
#
# COMPACT_ATOMS: atom_id res chain seq x y z
N MET A 1 40.52 71.28 25.51
CA MET A 1 40.86 70.27 24.48
C MET A 1 40.51 68.85 24.93
N PHE A 2 40.86 68.45 26.16
CA PHE A 2 40.55 67.12 26.74
C PHE A 2 39.04 66.77 26.81
N HIS A 3 38.17 67.71 27.15
CA HIS A 3 36.72 67.47 27.24
C HIS A 3 36.07 67.12 25.88
N LYS A 4 36.52 67.73 24.79
CA LYS A 4 36.01 67.41 23.43
C LYS A 4 36.42 66.01 22.97
N PHE A 5 37.56 65.50 23.41
CA PHE A 5 38.01 64.15 23.06
C PHE A 5 37.18 63.05 23.76
N ILE A 6 36.80 63.26 25.02
CA ILE A 6 35.97 62.32 25.79
C ILE A 6 34.56 62.23 25.19
N GLU A 7 34.00 63.37 24.77
CA GLU A 7 32.66 63.41 24.17
C GLU A 7 32.60 62.68 22.81
N ILE A 8 33.64 62.85 21.98
CA ILE A 8 33.76 62.14 20.69
C ILE A 8 33.96 60.63 20.90
N ALA A 9 34.80 60.24 21.86
CA ALA A 9 35.04 58.84 22.19
C ALA A 9 33.75 58.15 22.69
N ASN A 10 32.99 58.79 23.59
CA ASN A 10 31.72 58.25 24.08
C ASN A 10 30.67 58.13 22.97
N LYS A 11 30.60 59.10 22.05
CA LYS A 11 29.67 59.06 20.92
C LYS A 11 30.04 57.95 19.93
N TYR A 12 31.34 57.69 19.73
CA TYR A 12 31.84 56.62 18.88
C TYR A 12 31.59 55.23 19.49
N ILE A 13 31.79 55.06 20.81
CA ILE A 13 31.49 53.82 21.54
C ILE A 13 29.98 53.52 21.52
N TYR A 14 29.15 54.54 21.76
CA TYR A 14 27.70 54.41 21.70
C TYR A 14 27.20 54.01 20.31
N SER A 15 27.76 54.63 19.26
CA SER A 15 27.46 54.29 17.85
C SER A 15 27.87 52.85 17.51
N LYS A 16 29.08 52.39 17.90
CA LYS A 16 29.50 51.00 17.67
C LYS A 16 28.63 49.98 18.39
N ASN A 17 28.21 50.27 19.63
CA ASN A 17 27.32 49.38 20.38
C ASN A 17 25.93 49.31 19.76
N GLN A 18 25.36 50.43 19.31
CA GLN A 18 24.07 50.45 18.60
C GLN A 18 24.14 49.66 17.27
N THR A 19 25.23 49.77 16.52
CA THR A 19 25.45 49.00 15.29
C THR A 19 25.60 47.50 15.58
N LYS A 20 26.32 47.13 16.65
CA LYS A 20 26.48 45.72 17.08
C LYS A 20 25.14 45.14 17.55
N ILE A 21 24.36 45.88 18.33
CA ILE A 21 23.01 45.48 18.80
C ILE A 21 22.05 45.34 17.61
N LYS A 22 22.03 46.29 16.66
CA LYS A 22 21.23 46.17 15.43
C LYS A 22 21.66 44.96 14.60
N LYS A 23 22.96 44.69 14.44
CA LYS A 23 23.46 43.53 13.70
C LYS A 23 23.09 42.20 14.37
N THR A 24 23.14 42.14 15.71
CA THR A 24 22.69 40.97 16.50
C THR A 24 21.17 40.77 16.44
N ILE A 25 20.38 41.85 16.46
CA ILE A 25 18.91 41.77 16.32
C ILE A 25 18.52 41.39 14.89
N ILE A 26 19.21 41.91 13.86
CA ILE A 26 19.00 41.54 12.46
C ILE A 26 19.40 40.09 12.21
N MET A 27 20.54 39.62 12.77
CA MET A 27 20.92 38.20 12.74
C MET A 27 19.89 37.31 13.45
N LYS A 28 19.47 37.66 14.67
CA LYS A 28 18.43 36.89 15.38
C LYS A 28 17.10 36.86 14.60
N LYS A 29 16.69 37.95 13.96
CA LYS A 29 15.47 38.00 13.12
C LYS A 29 15.61 37.23 11.81
N THR A 30 16.79 37.22 11.18
CA THR A 30 17.03 36.42 9.96
C THR A 30 17.16 34.94 10.28
N THR A 31 17.84 34.55 11.38
CA THR A 31 17.87 33.15 11.82
C THR A 31 16.49 32.65 12.26
N LEU A 32 15.66 33.48 12.91
CA LEU A 32 14.27 33.10 13.25
C LEU A 32 13.39 32.98 12.00
N PHE A 33 13.62 33.80 10.96
CA PHE A 33 12.92 33.69 9.68
C PHE A 33 13.34 32.44 8.88
N TYR A 34 14.62 32.06 8.92
CA TYR A 34 15.07 30.79 8.33
C TYR A 34 14.60 29.59 9.13
N LEU A 35 14.53 29.66 10.47
CA LEU A 35 14.01 28.56 11.29
C LEU A 35 12.49 28.38 11.13
N ALA A 36 11.74 29.48 10.99
CA ALA A 36 10.30 29.42 10.67
C ALA A 36 10.06 28.99 9.21
N ALA A 37 10.88 29.40 8.26
CA ALA A 37 10.78 28.96 6.87
C ALA A 37 11.20 27.49 6.69
N PHE A 38 12.16 26.98 7.45
CA PHE A 38 12.53 25.55 7.43
C PHE A 38 11.44 24.67 8.06
N VAL A 39 10.71 25.18 9.06
CA VAL A 39 9.55 24.49 9.65
C VAL A 39 8.30 24.59 8.76
N LEU A 40 8.19 25.60 7.89
CA LEU A 40 7.09 25.75 6.92
C LEU A 40 7.34 25.05 5.57
N LEU A 41 8.59 24.76 5.21
CA LEU A 41 8.97 24.00 4.00
C LEU A 41 9.18 22.50 4.25
N SER A 42 9.10 22.03 5.50
CA SER A 42 9.10 20.60 5.82
C SER A 42 7.71 19.95 5.81
N PHE A 43 6.65 20.69 5.48
CA PHE A 43 5.28 20.16 5.35
C PHE A 43 4.83 19.97 3.90
N SER A 44 5.70 20.15 2.90
CA SER A 44 5.32 19.96 1.48
C SER A 44 5.68 18.59 0.90
N ASN A 45 6.19 17.66 1.72
CA ASN A 45 6.34 16.25 1.36
C ASN A 45 5.81 15.39 2.50
N MET A 46 4.59 15.68 2.96
CA MET A 46 3.85 14.69 3.72
C MET A 46 3.41 13.65 2.70
N GLU A 47 4.28 12.69 2.42
CA GLU A 47 3.82 11.34 2.04
C GLU A 47 2.69 11.04 3.02
N SER A 48 1.48 10.81 2.52
CA SER A 48 0.33 10.47 3.37
C SER A 48 0.53 9.04 3.90
N ARG A 49 1.55 8.84 4.73
CA ARG A 49 1.53 7.77 5.71
C ARG A 49 0.42 8.19 6.66
N ALA A 50 -0.63 7.39 6.76
CA ALA A 50 -1.66 7.58 7.75
C ALA A 50 -0.96 7.86 9.10
N GLN A 51 -1.15 9.06 9.64
CA GLN A 51 -0.54 9.39 10.92
C GLN A 51 -1.21 8.54 11.99
N ASN A 52 -0.41 7.95 12.87
CA ASN A 52 -0.94 7.23 14.01
C ASN A 52 -1.86 8.18 14.82
N MET A 53 -3.15 7.84 14.87
CA MET A 53 -4.18 8.61 15.56
C MET A 53 -4.21 8.32 17.06
N VAL A 54 -3.48 7.30 17.53
CA VAL A 54 -3.30 7.03 18.96
C VAL A 54 -2.30 8.04 19.52
N PHE A 55 -2.77 8.88 20.45
CA PHE A 55 -1.87 9.79 21.16
C PHE A 55 -0.99 8.99 22.13
N ASN A 56 0.33 9.19 22.06
CA ASN A 56 1.29 8.48 22.91
C ASN A 56 1.12 6.94 22.82
N GLY A 57 0.92 6.45 21.59
CA GLY A 57 0.78 5.03 21.31
C GLY A 57 2.09 4.24 21.48
N ASP A 58 3.23 4.92 21.33
CA ASP A 58 4.58 4.42 21.64
C ASP A 58 4.88 4.39 23.15
N LEU A 59 3.97 4.90 23.99
CA LEU A 59 4.06 4.85 25.45
C LEU A 59 5.35 5.46 26.04
N GLU A 60 5.93 6.47 25.39
CA GLU A 60 7.15 7.13 25.87
C GLU A 60 6.88 8.26 26.87
N LEU A 61 5.64 8.75 26.94
CA LEU A 61 5.23 9.83 27.84
C LEU A 61 4.39 9.31 29.00
N TRP A 62 4.80 9.66 30.22
CA TRP A 62 4.13 9.22 31.46
C TRP A 62 3.99 10.38 32.44
N ASP A 63 2.77 10.55 32.97
CA ASP A 63 2.48 11.58 33.98
C ASP A 63 3.01 11.14 35.36
N ASP A 64 2.97 9.84 35.63
CA ASP A 64 3.60 9.17 36.75
C ASP A 64 3.89 7.69 36.41
N ALA A 65 4.43 6.93 37.37
CA ALA A 65 4.84 5.54 37.16
C ALA A 65 3.69 4.56 36.80
N ASN A 66 2.41 4.98 36.89
CA ASN A 66 1.26 4.13 36.62
C ASN A 66 0.31 4.70 35.54
N THR A 67 0.62 5.90 35.02
CA THR A 67 -0.30 6.66 34.17
C THR A 67 0.42 7.12 32.90
N PRO A 68 0.29 6.40 31.78
CA PRO A 68 0.76 6.88 30.49
C PRO A 68 -0.05 8.13 30.09
N THR A 69 0.64 9.17 29.64
CA THR A 69 0.03 10.46 29.32
C THR A 69 -0.99 10.30 28.19
N GLY A 70 -2.19 10.87 28.38
CA GLY A 70 -3.23 10.95 27.36
C GLY A 70 -4.05 9.67 27.12
N TRP A 71 -3.91 8.66 27.97
CA TRP A 71 -4.80 7.49 27.97
C TRP A 71 -6.03 7.73 28.85
N ASP A 72 -7.22 7.44 28.33
CA ASP A 72 -8.50 7.73 29.00
C ASP A 72 -8.78 6.81 30.19
N LYS A 73 -8.31 5.57 30.11
CA LYS A 73 -8.47 4.58 31.17
C LYS A 73 -7.21 3.74 31.31
N THR A 74 -6.67 3.72 32.51
CA THR A 74 -5.44 2.99 32.86
C THR A 74 -5.69 2.22 34.16
N GLU A 75 -5.77 0.90 34.08
CA GLU A 75 -5.99 0.05 35.26
C GLU A 75 -4.84 -0.95 35.43
N ASN A 76 -4.26 -0.99 36.63
CA ASN A 76 -3.16 -1.88 36.99
C ASN A 76 -1.94 -1.79 36.04
N ILE A 77 -1.66 -0.60 35.54
CA ILE A 77 -0.52 -0.31 34.68
C ILE A 77 0.65 0.19 35.53
N THR A 78 1.86 -0.25 35.19
CA THR A 78 3.11 0.34 35.65
C THR A 78 4.05 0.52 34.45
N GLN A 79 4.83 1.60 34.45
CA GLN A 79 5.87 1.83 33.46
C GLN A 79 6.95 0.75 33.55
N GLU A 80 7.32 0.17 32.41
CA GLU A 80 8.36 -0.85 32.30
C GLU A 80 9.46 -0.36 31.35
N SER A 81 10.73 -0.63 31.66
CA SER A 81 11.89 -0.14 30.90
C SER A 81 12.84 -1.24 30.46
N VAL A 82 12.57 -2.49 30.87
CA VAL A 82 13.39 -3.66 30.51
C VAL A 82 12.72 -4.50 29.44
N ILE A 83 11.41 -4.74 29.58
CA ILE A 83 10.61 -5.52 28.62
C ILE A 83 9.86 -4.53 27.73
N VAL A 84 10.50 -4.12 26.65
CA VAL A 84 10.04 -3.07 25.75
C VAL A 84 10.11 -3.59 24.31
N HIS A 85 9.18 -3.19 23.45
CA HIS A 85 9.20 -3.54 22.04
C HIS A 85 9.96 -2.48 21.23
N GLY A 86 9.58 -1.21 21.40
CA GLY A 86 10.16 -0.05 20.74
C GLY A 86 10.44 1.07 21.75
N GLY A 87 11.41 1.95 21.46
CA GLY A 87 11.67 3.10 22.34
C GLY A 87 12.32 2.75 23.69
N THR A 88 11.85 3.41 24.75
CA THR A 88 12.39 3.37 26.12
C THR A 88 11.44 2.67 27.09
N TYR A 89 10.12 2.77 26.87
CA TYR A 89 9.12 2.32 27.84
C TYR A 89 8.01 1.53 27.19
N SER A 90 7.50 0.54 27.93
CA SER A 90 6.25 -0.14 27.61
C SER A 90 5.28 -0.07 28.79
N ALA A 91 4.04 -0.50 28.57
CA ALA A 91 3.05 -0.62 29.62
C ALA A 91 2.99 -2.05 30.15
N LYS A 92 3.36 -2.25 31.42
CA LYS A 92 3.17 -3.52 32.13
C LYS A 92 1.83 -3.52 32.83
N GLN A 93 0.90 -4.37 32.39
CA GLN A 93 -0.42 -4.52 32.99
C GLN A 93 -0.51 -5.78 33.85
N GLN A 94 -0.84 -5.63 35.13
CA GLN A 94 -1.17 -6.76 35.98
C GLN A 94 -2.58 -7.28 35.68
N ALA A 95 -2.70 -8.59 35.53
CA ALA A 95 -3.94 -9.25 35.20
C ALA A 95 -5.05 -9.06 36.27
N GLY A 96 -6.30 -9.01 35.80
CA GLY A 96 -7.46 -8.90 36.69
C GLY A 96 -8.77 -8.41 36.06
N THR A 97 -8.98 -8.64 34.76
CA THR A 97 -10.02 -7.97 33.95
C THR A 97 -9.84 -6.46 34.07
N LYS A 98 -8.74 -5.97 33.49
CA LYS A 98 -8.26 -4.61 33.59
C LYS A 98 -8.10 -4.03 32.20
N ASP A 99 -8.41 -2.75 32.08
CA ASP A 99 -8.51 -2.07 30.79
C ASP A 99 -7.37 -1.05 30.64
N LEU A 100 -6.80 -0.99 29.43
CA LEU A 100 -6.00 0.12 28.95
C LEU A 100 -6.69 0.67 27.70
N MET A 101 -7.14 1.92 27.73
CA MET A 101 -8.05 2.46 26.71
C MET A 101 -7.81 3.93 26.37
N GLN A 102 -7.99 4.26 25.09
CA GLN A 102 -8.10 5.61 24.56
C GLN A 102 -9.25 5.69 23.54
N ASN A 103 -10.08 6.73 23.62
CA ASN A 103 -11.03 7.07 22.57
C ASN A 103 -10.36 8.02 21.59
N ILE A 104 -10.34 7.59 20.33
CA ILE A 104 -9.79 8.29 19.18
C ILE A 104 -10.96 8.92 18.45
N SER A 105 -10.81 10.17 18.04
CA SER A 105 -11.81 10.91 17.27
C SER A 105 -11.29 11.20 15.87
N GLY A 106 -12.18 11.60 14.97
CA GLY A 106 -11.81 11.96 13.61
C GLY A 106 -11.75 10.77 12.65
N ILE A 107 -12.41 9.65 13.01
CA ILE A 107 -12.58 8.53 12.09
C ILE A 107 -13.62 8.91 11.04
N THR A 108 -13.24 8.94 9.77
CA THR A 108 -14.15 9.05 8.62
C THR A 108 -14.84 7.71 8.33
N ALA A 109 -16.16 7.67 8.43
CA ALA A 109 -16.96 6.50 8.04
C ALA A 109 -16.70 6.08 6.58
N GLY A 110 -16.62 4.78 6.30
CA GLY A 110 -16.40 4.22 4.96
C GLY A 110 -14.94 4.11 4.53
N GLU A 111 -14.01 4.76 5.22
CA GLU A 111 -12.57 4.60 4.96
C GLU A 111 -12.01 3.35 5.64
N THR A 112 -10.89 2.85 5.11
CA THR A 112 -10.11 1.79 5.75
C THR A 112 -9.33 2.36 6.95
N VAL A 113 -9.29 1.56 8.01
CA VAL A 113 -8.58 1.85 9.26
C VAL A 113 -7.78 0.62 9.65
N THR A 114 -6.47 0.77 9.79
CA THR A 114 -5.58 -0.26 10.31
C THR A 114 -5.37 -0.04 11.80
N ILE A 115 -5.63 -1.07 12.59
CA ILE A 115 -5.47 -1.08 14.04
C ILE A 115 -4.35 -2.04 14.38
N ASN A 116 -3.31 -1.53 15.04
CA ASN A 116 -2.11 -2.28 15.36
C ASN A 116 -1.72 -2.10 16.84
N TYR A 117 -1.15 -3.14 17.45
CA TYR A 117 -0.39 -3.00 18.70
C TYR A 117 0.49 -4.23 18.92
N TYR A 118 1.53 -4.06 19.71
CA TYR A 118 2.39 -5.15 20.15
C TYR A 118 2.06 -5.55 21.59
N PHE A 119 2.11 -6.85 21.86
CA PHE A 119 1.95 -7.39 23.20
C PHE A 119 2.92 -8.55 23.45
N LEU A 120 3.36 -8.68 24.70
CA LEU A 120 4.11 -9.84 25.16
C LEU A 120 3.32 -10.54 26.26
N ASP A 121 2.88 -11.75 25.95
CA ASP A 121 2.20 -12.66 26.86
C ASP A 121 3.10 -13.88 27.07
N ASN A 122 3.85 -13.91 28.17
CA ASN A 122 4.72 -15.04 28.52
C ASN A 122 4.52 -15.48 29.97
N ASP A 123 3.28 -15.34 30.45
CA ASP A 123 2.92 -15.61 31.84
C ASP A 123 1.68 -16.51 31.88
N ASP A 124 1.81 -17.67 32.52
CA ASP A 124 0.73 -18.65 32.61
C ASP A 124 -0.53 -18.13 33.32
N ASP A 125 -0.39 -17.06 34.12
CA ASP A 125 -1.45 -16.48 34.94
C ASP A 125 -2.17 -15.29 34.29
N ALA A 126 -1.76 -14.87 33.09
CA ALA A 126 -2.34 -13.72 32.38
C ALA A 126 -2.71 -14.05 30.94
N ARG A 127 -3.76 -13.43 30.43
CA ARG A 127 -4.10 -13.45 29.00
C ARG A 127 -4.65 -12.11 28.57
N SER A 128 -4.43 -11.77 27.31
CA SER A 128 -4.87 -10.54 26.68
C SER A 128 -5.85 -10.79 25.55
N ARG A 129 -6.62 -9.77 25.20
CA ARG A 129 -7.20 -9.57 23.87
C ARG A 129 -7.55 -8.10 23.69
N ILE A 130 -7.74 -7.73 22.43
CA ILE A 130 -8.43 -6.49 22.08
C ILE A 130 -9.90 -6.54 22.54
N TRP A 131 -10.42 -5.40 22.98
CA TRP A 131 -11.82 -5.20 23.36
C TRP A 131 -12.36 -3.85 22.87
N SER A 132 -12.07 -3.53 21.62
CA SER A 132 -12.29 -2.21 21.02
C SER A 132 -13.70 -2.05 20.45
N TYR A 133 -14.08 -0.81 20.16
CA TYR A 133 -15.37 -0.45 19.53
C TYR A 133 -15.18 0.69 18.54
N TRP A 134 -15.95 0.67 17.46
CA TRP A 134 -16.23 1.89 16.71
C TRP A 134 -17.08 2.84 17.56
N LEU A 135 -16.97 4.16 17.33
CA LEU A 135 -17.71 5.18 18.08
C LEU A 135 -18.58 6.04 17.15
N ASN A 136 -19.71 6.49 17.68
CA ASN A 136 -20.51 7.60 17.18
C ASN A 136 -20.75 8.55 18.35
N GLY A 137 -19.96 9.63 18.41
CA GLY A 137 -19.76 10.43 19.60
C GLY A 137 -19.31 9.57 20.77
N SER A 138 -20.11 9.56 21.85
CA SER A 138 -19.83 8.74 23.04
C SER A 138 -20.44 7.34 22.99
N SER A 139 -21.22 7.01 21.95
CA SER A 139 -21.89 5.71 21.82
C SER A 139 -21.02 4.69 21.09
N THR A 140 -21.02 3.45 21.55
CA THR A 140 -20.30 2.36 20.89
C THR A 140 -21.11 1.74 19.74
N ILE A 141 -20.46 1.49 18.61
CA ILE A 141 -20.95 0.69 17.49
C ILE A 141 -20.32 -0.71 17.59
N SER A 142 -21.15 -1.75 17.46
CA SER A 142 -20.74 -3.15 17.69
C SER A 142 -20.37 -3.94 16.43
N GLU A 143 -20.16 -3.26 15.31
CA GLU A 143 -19.64 -3.89 14.08
C GLU A 143 -18.21 -4.42 14.26
N ASN A 144 -17.79 -5.36 13.39
CA ASN A 144 -16.51 -6.07 13.45
C ASN A 144 -16.21 -6.72 14.81
N ALA A 145 -17.24 -7.27 15.46
CA ALA A 145 -17.11 -7.85 16.79
C ALA A 145 -16.14 -9.05 16.84
N ALA A 146 -16.04 -9.82 15.76
CA ALA A 146 -15.18 -11.00 15.72
C ALA A 146 -13.70 -10.59 15.77
N GLU A 147 -13.35 -9.48 15.13
CA GLU A 147 -12.00 -8.95 15.06
C GLU A 147 -11.68 -8.10 16.30
N LEU A 148 -12.56 -7.17 16.67
CA LEU A 148 -12.32 -6.18 17.73
C LEU A 148 -12.61 -6.70 19.14
N ARG A 149 -13.36 -7.80 19.27
CA ARG A 149 -13.71 -8.43 20.55
C ARG A 149 -13.72 -9.96 20.40
N PRO A 150 -12.58 -10.56 20.01
CA PRO A 150 -12.52 -11.98 19.71
C PRO A 150 -12.87 -12.83 20.94
N GLY A 151 -13.50 -13.98 20.68
CA GLY A 151 -13.80 -14.97 21.73
C GLY A 151 -12.56 -15.69 22.25
N THR A 152 -11.46 -15.65 21.48
CA THR A 152 -10.17 -16.21 21.84
C THR A 152 -9.30 -15.20 22.60
N TYR A 153 -8.41 -15.73 23.41
CA TYR A 153 -7.39 -14.95 24.11
C TYR A 153 -6.03 -15.18 23.45
N SER A 154 -5.04 -14.37 23.83
CA SER A 154 -3.63 -14.61 23.51
C SER A 154 -3.15 -15.98 24.02
N SER A 155 -1.93 -16.34 23.63
CA SER A 155 -1.24 -17.55 24.09
C SER A 155 0.17 -17.20 24.52
N ASN A 156 0.73 -18.00 25.43
CA ASN A 156 2.12 -17.82 25.85
C ASN A 156 3.06 -17.84 24.65
N SER A 157 3.89 -16.81 24.57
CA SER A 157 4.99 -16.64 23.63
C SER A 157 6.13 -15.91 24.34
N PRO A 158 7.38 -16.38 24.24
CA PRO A 158 8.52 -15.65 24.77
C PRO A 158 8.84 -14.38 23.97
N ASP A 159 8.28 -14.25 22.78
CA ASP A 159 8.51 -13.15 21.85
C ASP A 159 7.31 -12.20 21.82
N TRP A 160 7.59 -10.91 21.57
CA TRP A 160 6.54 -9.94 21.26
C TRP A 160 5.71 -10.44 20.08
N GLN A 161 4.40 -10.27 20.20
CA GLN A 161 3.42 -10.62 19.19
C GLN A 161 2.74 -9.34 18.71
N GLU A 162 2.37 -9.32 17.44
CA GLU A 162 1.61 -8.22 16.84
C GLU A 162 0.15 -8.64 16.70
N TYR A 163 -0.76 -7.77 17.11
CA TYR A 163 -2.13 -7.80 16.62
C TYR A 163 -2.27 -6.71 15.56
N SER A 164 -2.71 -7.10 14.35
CA SER A 164 -2.96 -6.17 13.26
C SER A 164 -4.26 -6.54 12.54
N VAL A 165 -5.12 -5.57 12.30
CA VAL A 165 -6.33 -5.74 11.48
C VAL A 165 -6.63 -4.46 10.71
N THR A 166 -6.99 -4.61 9.43
CA THR A 166 -7.51 -3.52 8.61
C THR A 166 -9.01 -3.73 8.41
N LEU A 167 -9.80 -2.73 8.78
CA LEU A 167 -11.26 -2.76 8.72
C LEU A 167 -11.80 -1.52 8.03
N THR A 168 -12.95 -1.62 7.37
CA THR A 168 -13.68 -0.45 6.89
C THR A 168 -14.51 0.14 8.03
N ALA A 169 -14.36 1.44 8.28
CA ALA A 169 -15.14 2.15 9.30
C ALA A 169 -16.64 2.08 9.00
N PRO A 170 -17.49 1.63 9.95
CA PRO A 170 -18.94 1.54 9.79
C PRO A 170 -19.61 2.87 9.43
N ALA A 171 -20.82 2.76 8.91
CA ALA A 171 -21.66 3.94 8.68
C ALA A 171 -21.89 4.70 10.00
N ASN A 172 -21.69 6.02 9.96
CA ASN A 172 -21.80 6.93 11.11
C ASN A 172 -20.72 6.75 12.19
N ALA A 173 -19.65 6.00 11.94
CA ALA A 173 -18.49 6.04 12.80
C ALA A 173 -17.82 7.44 12.70
N ASP A 174 -17.51 8.04 13.84
CA ASP A 174 -16.75 9.30 13.97
C ASP A 174 -15.53 9.17 14.89
N GLY A 175 -15.36 7.99 15.50
CA GLY A 175 -14.24 7.66 16.35
C GLY A 175 -14.01 6.16 16.52
N PHE A 176 -12.99 5.82 17.29
CA PHE A 176 -12.62 4.46 17.64
C PHE A 176 -12.17 4.40 19.10
N ARG A 177 -12.73 3.50 19.89
CA ARG A 177 -12.21 3.16 21.20
C ARG A 177 -11.19 2.05 21.04
N PHE A 178 -9.92 2.39 21.20
CA PHE A 178 -8.86 1.40 21.31
C PHE A 178 -8.79 0.95 22.75
N GLU A 179 -9.19 -0.30 23.01
CA GLU A 179 -9.15 -0.91 24.33
C GLU A 179 -8.50 -2.29 24.24
N VAL A 180 -7.53 -2.55 25.10
CA VAL A 180 -7.02 -3.91 25.36
C VAL A 180 -7.36 -4.30 26.78
N ARG A 181 -7.58 -5.60 26.99
CA ARG A 181 -7.93 -6.15 28.29
C ARG A 181 -7.02 -7.28 28.71
N THR A 182 -6.54 -7.21 29.94
CA THR A 182 -5.80 -8.29 30.59
C THR A 182 -6.65 -9.04 31.60
N TYR A 183 -6.70 -10.36 31.47
CA TYR A 183 -7.49 -11.31 32.23
C TYR A 183 -6.62 -12.26 33.03
N ASN A 184 -7.14 -12.71 34.17
CA ASN A 184 -6.56 -13.83 34.92
C ASN A 184 -7.00 -15.15 34.30
N THR A 185 -6.08 -16.08 34.12
CA THR A 185 -6.37 -17.50 33.81
C THR A 185 -6.48 -18.35 35.06
N ASN A 186 -5.73 -18.00 36.10
CA ASN A 186 -5.69 -18.69 37.39
C ASN A 186 -5.90 -17.72 38.56
N ALA A 187 -5.63 -18.16 39.80
CA ALA A 187 -5.64 -17.30 40.99
C ALA A 187 -4.45 -16.31 41.07
N GLY A 188 -3.65 -16.20 40.00
CA GLY A 188 -2.38 -15.50 39.97
C GLY A 188 -2.45 -14.03 39.53
N SER A 189 -1.30 -13.37 39.63
CA SER A 189 -1.04 -11.95 39.37
C SER A 189 -0.14 -11.76 38.14
N GLY A 190 -0.41 -12.51 37.07
CA GLY A 190 0.43 -12.49 35.88
C GLY A 190 0.44 -11.12 35.20
N PHE A 191 1.36 -10.94 34.25
CA PHE A 191 1.51 -9.67 33.54
C PHE A 191 1.44 -9.83 32.02
N ILE A 192 0.84 -8.83 31.37
CA ILE A 192 0.97 -8.59 29.93
C ILE A 192 1.72 -7.28 29.76
N TYR A 193 2.61 -7.23 28.77
CA TYR A 193 3.28 -6.02 28.34
C TYR A 193 2.66 -5.56 27.03
N TYR A 194 2.40 -4.26 26.89
CA TYR A 194 1.87 -3.67 25.67
C TYR A 194 2.75 -2.52 25.21
N ASP A 195 2.81 -2.34 23.90
CA ASP A 195 3.63 -1.32 23.27
C ASP A 195 3.14 -0.97 21.86
N ASP A 196 3.64 0.14 21.31
CA ASP A 196 3.48 0.55 19.91
C ASP A 196 2.05 0.45 19.35
N PHE A 197 1.09 1.04 20.06
CA PHE A 197 -0.31 1.12 19.64
C PHE A 197 -0.47 2.07 18.45
N SER A 198 -1.15 1.64 17.39
CA SER A 198 -1.54 2.50 16.29
C SER A 198 -2.96 2.32 15.78
N VAL A 199 -3.56 3.43 15.37
CA VAL A 199 -4.78 3.49 14.57
C VAL A 199 -4.50 4.41 13.42
N GLU A 200 -4.49 3.86 12.23
CA GLU A 200 -4.10 4.54 11.01
C GLU A 200 -5.29 4.51 10.06
N GLN A 201 -5.92 5.67 9.87
CA GLN A 201 -7.02 5.83 8.93
C GLN A 201 -6.52 6.41 7.62
N GLY A 202 -7.13 5.97 6.52
CA GLY A 202 -6.85 6.53 5.21
C GLY A 202 -5.44 6.15 4.75
N GLY A 203 -4.95 4.98 5.18
CA GLY A 203 -3.81 4.35 4.56
C GLY A 203 -4.15 4.14 3.10
N VAL A 204 -3.66 5.04 2.25
CA VAL A 204 -3.66 4.87 0.80
C VAL A 204 -2.95 3.53 0.60
N VAL A 205 -3.68 2.49 0.22
CA VAL A 205 -3.07 1.24 -0.24
C VAL A 205 -2.05 1.69 -1.27
N ALA A 206 -0.77 1.37 -1.11
CA ALA A 206 0.26 1.92 -1.99
C ALA A 206 -0.17 1.75 -3.45
N LEU A 207 -0.07 2.82 -4.24
CA LEU A 207 -0.38 2.75 -5.67
C LEU A 207 0.43 1.60 -6.27
N ASN A 208 -0.27 0.67 -6.90
CA ASN A 208 0.29 -0.50 -7.55
C ASN A 208 -0.21 -0.51 -8.98
N ALA A 209 0.60 0.01 -9.90
CA ALA A 209 0.36 -0.09 -11.32
C ALA A 209 0.40 -1.56 -11.74
N ASN A 210 -0.55 -1.99 -12.57
CA ASN A 210 -0.53 -3.30 -13.19
C ASN A 210 -1.39 -3.30 -14.45
N PHE A 211 -1.18 -4.26 -15.35
CA PHE A 211 -1.97 -4.37 -16.57
C PHE A 211 -1.94 -5.77 -17.17
N SER A 212 -2.79 -5.99 -18.18
CA SER A 212 -2.75 -7.19 -19.03
C SER A 212 -2.99 -6.83 -20.50
N ALA A 213 -2.62 -7.74 -21.41
CA ALA A 213 -2.89 -7.64 -22.84
C ALA A 213 -3.82 -8.77 -23.30
N ASP A 214 -4.61 -8.53 -24.36
CA ASP A 214 -5.47 -9.54 -25.00
C ASP A 214 -4.69 -10.58 -25.83
N GLY A 215 -3.41 -10.35 -26.12
CA GLY A 215 -2.49 -11.31 -26.71
C GLY A 215 -1.03 -10.90 -26.55
N THR A 216 -0.15 -11.87 -26.26
CA THR A 216 1.31 -11.65 -26.09
C THR A 216 2.15 -12.24 -27.23
N LEU A 217 1.55 -13.01 -28.13
CA LEU A 217 2.19 -13.54 -29.33
C LEU A 217 1.28 -13.25 -30.52
N VAL A 218 1.66 -12.29 -31.36
CA VAL A 218 0.79 -11.76 -32.43
C VAL A 218 1.53 -11.62 -33.76
N PRO A 219 0.84 -11.75 -34.91
CA PRO A 219 1.46 -11.49 -36.20
C PRO A 219 1.70 -9.98 -36.40
N VAL A 220 2.66 -9.63 -37.28
CA VAL A 220 2.87 -8.25 -37.74
C VAL A 220 1.57 -7.64 -38.25
N GLY A 221 1.29 -6.41 -37.83
CA GLY A 221 0.11 -5.63 -38.18
C GLY A 221 -1.06 -5.78 -37.20
N SER A 222 -0.95 -6.67 -36.21
CA SER A 222 -1.96 -6.81 -35.17
C SER A 222 -2.04 -5.61 -34.23
N THR A 223 -3.27 -5.27 -33.84
CA THR A 223 -3.56 -4.38 -32.72
C THR A 223 -3.74 -5.21 -31.47
N VAL A 224 -3.03 -4.86 -30.40
CA VAL A 224 -3.14 -5.46 -29.06
C VAL A 224 -3.87 -4.47 -28.16
N SER A 225 -4.86 -4.94 -27.41
CA SER A 225 -5.61 -4.14 -26.43
C SER A 225 -5.04 -4.38 -25.04
N PHE A 226 -4.83 -3.30 -24.29
CA PHE A 226 -4.34 -3.35 -22.92
C PHE A 226 -5.45 -3.01 -21.93
N THR A 227 -5.48 -3.73 -20.83
CA THR A 227 -6.42 -3.52 -19.73
C THR A 227 -5.63 -3.14 -18.48
N ASP A 228 -5.90 -1.95 -17.96
CA ASP A 228 -5.40 -1.49 -16.66
C ASP A 228 -5.92 -2.38 -15.52
N GLN A 229 -5.03 -2.70 -14.59
CA GLN A 229 -5.30 -3.49 -13.39
C GLN A 229 -4.73 -2.79 -12.14
N THR A 230 -4.49 -1.48 -12.23
CA THR A 230 -3.97 -0.67 -11.13
C THR A 230 -4.86 -0.77 -9.90
N ALA A 231 -4.21 -0.90 -8.73
CA ALA A 231 -4.87 -0.96 -7.44
C ALA A 231 -4.19 -0.01 -6.44
N GLY A 232 -4.89 0.33 -5.36
CA GLY A 232 -4.38 1.31 -4.40
C GLY A 232 -4.33 2.74 -4.95
N GLY A 233 -3.56 3.62 -4.34
CA GLY A 233 -3.54 5.06 -4.64
C GLY A 233 -4.87 5.75 -4.37
N GLU A 234 -4.92 7.03 -4.70
CA GLU A 234 -6.12 7.87 -4.63
C GLU A 234 -6.59 8.31 -6.03
N THR A 235 -7.85 8.05 -6.37
CA THR A 235 -8.40 8.46 -7.67
C THR A 235 -8.70 9.96 -7.72
N PRO A 236 -8.66 10.61 -8.91
CA PRO A 236 -8.45 10.05 -10.24
C PRO A 236 -6.99 9.72 -10.56
N TYR A 237 -6.79 8.71 -11.42
CA TYR A 237 -5.47 8.38 -11.97
C TYR A 237 -5.21 9.09 -13.30
N SER A 238 -3.92 9.31 -13.56
CA SER A 238 -3.36 9.61 -14.88
C SER A 238 -2.41 8.50 -15.31
N TYR A 239 -2.37 8.20 -16.61
CA TYR A 239 -1.65 7.07 -17.17
C TYR A 239 -0.64 7.55 -18.20
N SER A 240 0.52 6.90 -18.24
CA SER A 240 1.50 7.04 -19.30
C SER A 240 1.94 5.64 -19.73
N TRP A 241 1.67 5.30 -20.99
CA TRP A 241 1.99 4.00 -21.58
C TRP A 241 3.16 4.12 -22.54
N ASP A 242 4.07 3.15 -22.49
CA ASP A 242 5.13 2.91 -23.47
C ASP A 242 5.01 1.44 -23.93
N PHE A 243 4.71 1.21 -25.22
CA PHE A 243 4.46 -0.13 -25.74
C PHE A 243 5.66 -0.76 -26.42
N ASP A 244 6.72 0.00 -26.70
CA ASP A 244 7.91 -0.50 -27.40
C ASP A 244 9.20 -0.45 -26.58
N GLY A 245 9.15 0.17 -25.40
CA GLY A 245 10.24 0.25 -24.44
C GLY A 245 11.31 1.27 -24.80
N ASP A 246 10.99 2.24 -25.67
CA ASP A 246 11.93 3.29 -26.08
C ASP A 246 12.04 4.46 -25.07
N GLY A 247 11.17 4.46 -24.05
CA GLY A 247 11.09 5.49 -23.01
C GLY A 247 10.24 6.70 -23.38
N THR A 248 9.50 6.64 -24.49
CA THR A 248 8.56 7.66 -24.96
C THR A 248 7.13 7.23 -24.67
N GLU A 249 6.30 8.20 -24.22
CA GLU A 249 4.87 7.97 -24.04
C GLU A 249 4.14 7.80 -25.38
N ASP A 250 3.45 6.68 -25.54
CA ASP A 250 2.60 6.34 -26.68
C ASP A 250 1.11 6.65 -26.45
N ALA A 251 0.62 6.52 -25.20
CA ALA A 251 -0.79 6.72 -24.86
C ALA A 251 -1.01 7.15 -23.40
N THR A 252 -2.13 7.85 -23.16
CA THR A 252 -2.53 8.36 -21.83
C THR A 252 -3.92 7.92 -21.35
N THR A 253 -4.63 7.12 -22.14
CA THR A 253 -5.94 6.58 -21.75
C THR A 253 -5.79 5.32 -20.91
N GLN A 254 -6.73 5.07 -19.99
CA GLN A 254 -6.68 3.91 -19.07
C GLN A 254 -6.54 2.55 -19.78
N ASN A 255 -7.35 2.29 -20.81
CA ASN A 255 -7.35 1.02 -21.53
C ASN A 255 -7.04 1.25 -23.04
N PRO A 256 -5.77 1.49 -23.40
CA PRO A 256 -5.37 1.80 -24.77
C PRO A 256 -5.24 0.55 -25.65
N SER A 257 -5.03 0.76 -26.94
CA SER A 257 -4.64 -0.28 -27.88
C SER A 257 -3.45 0.20 -28.72
N PHE A 258 -2.53 -0.70 -29.05
CA PHE A 258 -1.32 -0.39 -29.83
C PHE A 258 -1.14 -1.35 -31.01
N GLN A 259 -0.72 -0.83 -32.18
CA GLN A 259 -0.50 -1.64 -33.38
C GLN A 259 0.99 -1.91 -33.61
N TYR A 260 1.36 -3.19 -33.61
CA TYR A 260 2.73 -3.61 -33.84
C TYR A 260 3.00 -3.89 -35.32
N ASN A 261 3.70 -2.98 -36.00
CA ASN A 261 3.96 -3.07 -37.44
C ASN A 261 5.29 -3.73 -37.80
N THR A 262 6.14 -4.04 -36.82
CA THR A 262 7.45 -4.67 -37.03
C THR A 262 7.56 -5.92 -36.17
N ALA A 263 8.24 -6.95 -36.68
CA ALA A 263 8.50 -8.15 -35.91
C ALA A 263 9.61 -7.90 -34.88
N GLY A 264 9.46 -8.44 -33.67
CA GLY A 264 10.37 -8.22 -32.55
C GLY A 264 9.76 -8.63 -31.22
N THR A 265 10.54 -8.54 -30.15
CA THR A 265 10.03 -8.60 -28.78
C THR A 265 9.99 -7.19 -28.22
N TYR A 266 8.91 -6.86 -27.53
CA TYR A 266 8.63 -5.53 -27.01
C TYR A 266 8.43 -5.59 -25.50
N THR A 267 9.07 -4.66 -24.80
CA THR A 267 8.84 -4.40 -23.38
C THR A 267 7.72 -3.37 -23.27
N VAL A 268 6.75 -3.61 -22.40
CA VAL A 268 5.63 -2.69 -22.19
C VAL A 268 5.72 -2.11 -20.78
N SER A 269 5.54 -0.80 -20.65
CA SER A 269 5.53 -0.09 -19.37
C SER A 269 4.25 0.73 -19.20
N LEU A 270 3.72 0.72 -17.98
CA LEU A 270 2.62 1.56 -17.54
C LEU A 270 3.07 2.34 -16.29
N GLU A 271 3.16 3.65 -16.41
CA GLU A 271 3.29 4.55 -15.26
C GLU A 271 1.91 5.11 -14.91
N VAL A 272 1.54 5.02 -13.64
CA VAL A 272 0.32 5.60 -13.10
C VAL A 272 0.69 6.64 -12.05
N THR A 273 0.06 7.81 -12.14
CA THR A 273 0.10 8.83 -11.09
C THR A 273 -1.30 9.05 -10.54
N ASP A 274 -1.42 9.05 -9.21
CA ASP A 274 -2.68 9.25 -8.50
C ASP A 274 -2.93 10.73 -8.12
N ASP A 275 -4.09 11.05 -7.53
CA ASP A 275 -4.46 12.43 -7.18
C ASP A 275 -3.59 13.03 -6.06
N LEU A 276 -2.94 12.17 -5.28
CA LEU A 276 -1.99 12.55 -4.24
C LEU A 276 -0.55 12.66 -4.76
N SER A 277 -0.36 12.58 -6.08
CA SER A 277 0.94 12.60 -6.75
C SER A 277 1.86 11.43 -6.39
N ALA A 278 1.31 10.32 -5.89
CA ALA A 278 2.03 9.06 -5.81
C ALA A 278 2.18 8.50 -7.23
N VAL A 279 3.36 7.93 -7.51
CA VAL A 279 3.70 7.37 -8.83
C VAL A 279 4.16 5.94 -8.65
N ASP A 280 3.62 5.04 -9.47
CA ASP A 280 4.10 3.66 -9.57
C ASP A 280 4.21 3.24 -11.04
N THR A 281 5.15 2.35 -11.35
CA THR A 281 5.42 1.90 -12.71
C THR A 281 5.51 0.39 -12.77
N GLU A 282 4.69 -0.23 -13.60
CA GLU A 282 4.81 -1.65 -13.96
C GLU A 282 5.50 -1.78 -15.31
N THR A 283 6.57 -2.57 -15.38
CA THR A 283 7.28 -2.87 -16.61
C THR A 283 7.34 -4.37 -16.84
N LYS A 284 6.78 -4.84 -17.97
CA LYS A 284 6.82 -6.24 -18.39
C LYS A 284 7.83 -6.39 -19.53
N THR A 285 9.01 -6.93 -19.21
CA THR A 285 10.10 -7.17 -20.17
C THR A 285 9.74 -8.28 -21.15
N ASP A 286 10.05 -8.09 -22.44
CA ASP A 286 9.79 -9.04 -23.53
C ASP A 286 8.33 -9.56 -23.54
N TYR A 287 7.38 -8.69 -23.18
CA TYR A 287 5.99 -9.06 -22.92
C TYR A 287 5.21 -9.38 -24.20
N ILE A 288 5.44 -8.63 -25.28
CA ILE A 288 4.79 -8.86 -26.58
C ILE A 288 5.81 -9.35 -27.59
N THR A 289 5.56 -10.51 -28.18
CA THR A 289 6.34 -11.06 -29.30
C THR A 289 5.54 -10.95 -30.59
N VAL A 290 6.10 -10.21 -31.55
CA VAL A 290 5.51 -9.98 -32.86
C VAL A 290 6.27 -10.77 -33.89
N TYR A 291 5.57 -11.65 -34.61
CA TYR A 291 6.17 -12.56 -35.58
C TYR A 291 5.71 -12.28 -37.01
N VAL A 292 6.55 -12.61 -37.97
CA VAL A 292 6.16 -12.65 -39.38
C VAL A 292 5.56 -14.02 -39.66
N ALA A 293 4.25 -14.07 -39.87
CA ALA A 293 3.59 -15.31 -40.30
C ALA A 293 3.91 -15.59 -41.77
N THR A 294 4.34 -16.81 -42.08
CA THR A 294 4.59 -17.19 -43.48
C THR A 294 3.28 -17.60 -44.15
N PRO A 295 2.85 -16.93 -45.24
CA PRO A 295 1.65 -17.34 -45.95
C PRO A 295 1.87 -18.68 -46.66
N VAL A 296 0.94 -19.61 -46.49
CA VAL A 296 0.91 -20.91 -47.18
C VAL A 296 -0.43 -21.09 -47.87
N SER A 297 -0.43 -21.71 -49.05
CA SER A 297 -1.62 -21.84 -49.90
C SER A 297 -2.46 -23.08 -49.59
N ASP A 298 -1.90 -24.09 -48.93
CA ASP A 298 -2.58 -25.35 -48.66
C ASP A 298 -1.98 -26.08 -47.43
N ILE A 299 -2.67 -27.12 -46.99
CA ILE A 299 -2.27 -27.91 -45.81
C ILE A 299 -0.97 -28.68 -46.09
N ALA A 300 -0.71 -29.06 -47.35
CA ALA A 300 0.50 -29.80 -47.72
C ALA A 300 1.76 -28.94 -47.51
N THR A 301 1.72 -27.68 -47.91
CA THR A 301 2.78 -26.69 -47.70
C THR A 301 2.92 -26.30 -46.22
N LEU A 302 1.81 -26.20 -45.48
CA LEU A 302 1.84 -26.03 -44.03
C LEU A 302 2.58 -27.19 -43.32
N ARG A 303 2.27 -28.45 -43.67
CA ARG A 303 2.91 -29.64 -43.08
C ARG A 303 4.38 -29.78 -43.45
N ALA A 304 4.76 -29.35 -44.64
CA ALA A 304 6.16 -29.31 -45.06
C ALA A 304 6.95 -28.17 -44.38
N GLY A 305 6.26 -27.31 -43.61
CA GLY A 305 6.85 -26.25 -42.83
C GLY A 305 7.83 -26.74 -41.76
N VAL A 306 8.65 -25.81 -41.28
CA VAL A 306 9.59 -26.07 -40.20
C VAL A 306 8.86 -25.95 -38.87
N ILE A 307 8.97 -26.97 -38.03
CA ILE A 307 8.38 -26.98 -36.68
C ILE A 307 8.90 -25.77 -35.89
N GLY A 308 7.99 -25.05 -35.23
CA GLY A 308 8.28 -23.84 -34.46
C GLY A 308 8.11 -22.53 -35.23
N ASN A 309 7.93 -22.58 -36.55
CA ASN A 309 7.56 -21.39 -37.34
C ASN A 309 6.04 -21.17 -37.32
N GLN A 310 5.65 -19.91 -37.40
CA GLN A 310 4.26 -19.50 -37.50
C GLN A 310 3.85 -19.31 -38.96
N TYR A 311 2.67 -19.82 -39.31
CA TYR A 311 2.14 -19.83 -40.68
C TYR A 311 0.71 -19.30 -40.72
N THR A 312 0.36 -18.61 -41.81
CA THR A 312 -1.02 -18.21 -42.10
C THR A 312 -1.50 -18.96 -43.33
N LEU A 313 -2.58 -19.73 -43.21
CA LEU A 313 -3.21 -20.37 -44.36
C LEU A 313 -4.02 -19.32 -45.12
N SER A 314 -3.60 -18.95 -46.32
CA SER A 314 -4.12 -17.79 -47.05
C SER A 314 -5.39 -18.06 -47.87
N ASN A 315 -5.84 -19.31 -47.92
CA ASN A 315 -7.03 -19.75 -48.64
C ASN A 315 -8.12 -20.22 -47.67
N GLU A 316 -9.37 -20.25 -48.14
CA GLU A 316 -10.51 -20.70 -47.33
C GLU A 316 -10.29 -22.13 -46.81
N VAL A 317 -10.36 -22.24 -45.49
CA VAL A 317 -10.17 -23.49 -44.76
C VAL A 317 -11.54 -24.12 -44.55
N ILE A 318 -11.85 -25.16 -45.31
CA ILE A 318 -13.12 -25.86 -45.18
C ILE A 318 -12.95 -26.96 -44.13
N LEU A 319 -13.83 -27.01 -43.13
CA LEU A 319 -13.98 -28.16 -42.26
C LEU A 319 -14.29 -29.39 -43.13
N THR A 320 -13.36 -30.33 -43.21
CA THR A 320 -13.54 -31.51 -44.07
C THR A 320 -14.02 -32.72 -43.30
N PHE A 321 -13.82 -32.75 -41.96
CA PHE A 321 -14.21 -33.88 -41.14
C PHE A 321 -14.54 -33.48 -39.69
N GLN A 322 -15.61 -34.07 -39.14
CA GLN A 322 -15.97 -33.96 -37.73
C GLN A 322 -16.22 -35.36 -37.15
N GLN A 323 -15.48 -35.72 -36.10
CA GLN A 323 -15.67 -36.99 -35.43
C GLN A 323 -16.77 -36.88 -34.36
N SER A 324 -17.87 -37.61 -34.56
CA SER A 324 -19.10 -37.44 -33.76
C SER A 324 -18.99 -37.87 -32.29
N TYR A 325 -18.05 -38.76 -31.92
CA TYR A 325 -17.94 -39.27 -30.55
C TYR A 325 -17.20 -38.30 -29.61
N ARG A 326 -16.37 -37.40 -30.15
CA ARG A 326 -15.58 -36.42 -29.36
C ARG A 326 -15.75 -34.97 -29.79
N ASN A 327 -16.57 -34.69 -30.80
CA ASN A 327 -16.70 -33.37 -31.44
C ASN A 327 -15.38 -32.80 -31.97
N GLN A 328 -14.42 -33.68 -32.25
CA GLN A 328 -13.15 -33.29 -32.85
C GLN A 328 -13.37 -32.82 -34.27
N LYS A 329 -12.88 -31.62 -34.61
CA LYS A 329 -12.98 -31.04 -35.94
C LYS A 329 -11.62 -31.05 -36.61
N TYR A 330 -11.58 -31.44 -37.87
CA TYR A 330 -10.35 -31.58 -38.64
C TYR A 330 -10.43 -30.86 -39.97
N ILE A 331 -9.28 -30.37 -40.40
CA ILE A 331 -9.03 -30.01 -41.79
C ILE A 331 -8.17 -31.11 -42.38
N GLU A 332 -8.64 -31.75 -43.44
CA GLU A 332 -8.03 -32.93 -44.05
C GLU A 332 -7.79 -32.69 -45.54
N ASP A 333 -6.72 -33.28 -46.05
CA ASP A 333 -6.50 -33.48 -47.48
C ASP A 333 -6.35 -34.98 -47.79
N ALA A 334 -6.05 -35.33 -49.03
CA ALA A 334 -5.89 -36.73 -49.44
C ALA A 334 -4.75 -37.49 -48.73
N THR A 335 -3.94 -36.81 -47.92
CA THR A 335 -2.73 -37.36 -47.31
C THR A 335 -2.67 -37.23 -45.79
N ALA A 336 -3.39 -36.30 -45.16
CA ALA A 336 -3.36 -36.09 -43.70
C ALA A 336 -4.54 -35.26 -43.17
N ALA A 337 -4.65 -35.19 -41.84
CA ALA A 337 -5.63 -34.40 -41.08
C ALA A 337 -4.92 -33.50 -40.04
N ILE A 338 -5.41 -32.27 -39.85
CA ILE A 338 -5.03 -31.35 -38.76
C ILE A 338 -6.25 -31.17 -37.85
N LEU A 339 -6.10 -31.47 -36.56
CA LEU A 339 -7.13 -31.23 -35.55
C LEU A 339 -7.19 -29.72 -35.25
N ILE A 340 -8.37 -29.12 -35.39
CA ILE A 340 -8.59 -27.67 -35.17
C ILE A 340 -9.53 -27.36 -34.00
N ASP A 341 -10.16 -28.37 -33.43
CA ASP A 341 -11.02 -28.25 -32.24
C ASP A 341 -11.10 -29.62 -31.57
N ASP A 342 -10.75 -29.70 -30.28
CA ASP A 342 -10.91 -30.89 -29.42
C ASP A 342 -11.80 -30.59 -28.21
N ALA A 343 -12.63 -29.54 -28.27
CA ALA A 343 -13.49 -29.18 -27.17
C ALA A 343 -14.60 -30.24 -26.99
N PRO A 344 -14.67 -30.91 -25.82
CA PRO A 344 -15.66 -31.98 -25.57
C PRO A 344 -17.12 -31.49 -25.63
N ASN A 345 -17.32 -30.18 -25.61
CA ASN A 345 -18.59 -29.47 -25.57
C ASN A 345 -18.90 -28.67 -26.85
N GLY A 346 -18.06 -28.74 -27.90
CA GLY A 346 -18.36 -28.17 -29.23
C GLY A 346 -18.21 -26.64 -29.37
N ASN A 347 -17.70 -25.96 -28.35
CA ASN A 347 -17.33 -24.54 -28.45
C ASN A 347 -15.98 -24.40 -29.15
N PHE A 348 -16.00 -23.84 -30.37
CA PHE A 348 -14.80 -23.53 -31.14
C PHE A 348 -13.98 -22.48 -30.38
N ASN A 349 -12.75 -22.82 -29.98
CA ASN A 349 -11.79 -21.87 -29.40
C ASN A 349 -10.79 -21.44 -30.49
N PRO A 350 -10.92 -20.24 -31.08
CA PRO A 350 -10.06 -19.78 -32.17
C PRO A 350 -8.64 -19.37 -31.72
N GLY A 351 -8.34 -19.40 -30.43
CA GLY A 351 -7.05 -18.99 -29.87
C GLY A 351 -6.01 -20.11 -29.91
N LEU A 352 -5.01 -19.96 -30.77
CA LEU A 352 -3.83 -20.82 -30.93
C LEU A 352 -4.08 -22.25 -31.45
N ILE A 353 -3.88 -22.41 -32.76
CA ILE A 353 -3.48 -23.70 -33.33
C ILE A 353 -1.95 -23.77 -33.20
N THR A 354 -1.44 -24.53 -32.22
CA THR A 354 0.00 -24.82 -32.04
C THR A 354 0.48 -25.92 -32.95
#